data_AF-A0A0C9ZPT0-F1
#
_entry.id   AF-A0A0C9ZPT0-F1
#
_cell.length_a   1.000
_cell.length_b   1.000
_cell.length_c   1.000
_cell.angle_alpha   90.00
_cell.angle_beta   90.00
_cell.angle_gamma   90.00
#
_symmetry.space_group_name_H-M   'P 1'
#
loop_
_entity.id
_entity.type
_entity.pdbx_description
1 polymer ?
#
loop_
_entity_poly.entity_id
_entity_poly.type
_entity_poly.pdbx_seq_one_letter_code
_entity_poly.pdbx_strand_id
1 'polypeptide(L)'
;HSYGLSHGDLSLLNIQVTWSSDTIKLLDFGRSVSIHSIFIPPSDEPADPWQHFARKTTSQGYSTPQQRVEQIHPGTRPFAAPEVLREECQDPLLADAYSFGMILICIDRCEMVDMKPWEQRKDIVPDHLFVGCGIFEERAREYLRRWDLRRRLNREDAFPADS
;
A
#
# COMPACT_ATOMS: atom_id res chain seq x y z
N HIS A 1 2.00 9.55 -1.55
CA HIS A 1 3.02 9.08 -2.51
C HIS A 1 4.01 10.17 -2.94
N SER A 2 3.59 11.41 -3.26
CA SER A 2 4.53 12.51 -3.65
C SER A 2 5.59 12.84 -2.59
N TYR A 3 5.32 12.55 -1.32
CA TYR A 3 6.26 12.68 -0.20
C TYR A 3 7.12 11.43 0.04
N GLY A 4 7.08 10.44 -0.86
CA GLY A 4 7.78 9.17 -0.69
C GLY A 4 7.20 8.25 0.38
N LEU A 5 5.99 8.52 0.89
CA LEU A 5 5.33 7.72 1.91
C LEU A 5 4.20 6.87 1.32
N SER A 6 4.17 5.60 1.72
CA SER A 6 3.02 4.71 1.58
C SER A 6 2.03 4.88 2.74
N HIS A 7 0.80 4.43 2.56
CA HIS A 7 -0.19 4.29 3.62
C HIS A 7 0.03 2.99 4.40
N GLY A 8 0.31 1.88 3.71
CA GLY A 8 0.59 0.57 4.31
C GLY A 8 -0.64 -0.19 4.82
N ASP A 9 -1.83 0.43 4.80
CA ASP A 9 -3.11 -0.22 5.11
C ASP A 9 -4.27 0.50 4.41
N LEU A 10 -4.08 0.87 3.15
CA LEU A 10 -5.12 1.54 2.38
C LEU A 10 -6.28 0.56 2.15
N SER A 11 -7.47 0.90 2.66
CA SER A 11 -8.66 0.05 2.58
C SER A 11 -9.93 0.89 2.68
N LEU A 12 -11.09 0.29 2.39
CA LEU A 12 -12.39 0.98 2.56
C LEU A 12 -12.68 1.38 4.01
N LEU A 13 -12.01 0.79 5.01
CA LEU A 13 -12.17 1.15 6.42
C LEU A 13 -11.39 2.43 6.78
N ASN A 14 -10.35 2.74 6.00
CA ASN A 14 -9.46 3.88 6.21
C ASN A 14 -9.76 5.05 5.27
N ILE A 15 -10.91 5.00 4.57
CA ILE A 15 -11.42 6.06 3.72
C ILE A 15 -12.72 6.59 4.32
N GLN A 16 -12.71 7.87 4.70
CA GLN A 16 -13.90 8.56 5.18
C GLN A 16 -14.45 9.51 4.12
N VAL A 17 -15.69 9.28 3.71
CA VAL A 17 -16.44 10.17 2.82
C VAL A 17 -17.34 11.08 3.65
N THR A 18 -17.14 12.40 3.53
CA THR A 18 -17.89 13.41 4.28
C THR A 18 -18.82 14.18 3.34
N TRP A 19 -20.05 13.67 3.19
CA TRP A 19 -21.07 14.21 2.28
C TRP A 19 -21.37 15.70 2.48
N SER A 20 -21.42 16.18 3.72
CA SER A 20 -21.75 17.58 4.02
C SER A 20 -20.71 18.59 3.53
N SER A 21 -19.50 18.12 3.22
CA SER A 21 -18.38 18.97 2.79
C SER A 21 -17.81 18.55 1.44
N ASP A 22 -18.37 17.50 0.82
CA ASP A 22 -17.83 16.88 -0.39
C ASP A 22 -16.31 16.58 -0.29
N THR A 23 -15.90 16.00 0.84
CA THR A 23 -14.47 15.68 1.08
C THR A 23 -14.25 14.20 1.35
N ILE A 24 -13.11 13.71 0.85
CA ILE A 24 -12.58 12.38 1.16
C ILE A 24 -11.36 12.55 2.06
N LYS A 25 -11.30 11.81 3.16
CA LYS A 25 -10.16 11.78 4.08
C LYS A 25 -9.58 10.37 4.16
N LEU A 26 -8.27 10.28 4.11
CA LEU A 26 -7.52 9.05 4.40
C LEU A 26 -7.13 9.07 5.88
N LEU A 27 -7.37 7.96 6.57
CA LEU A 27 -7.15 7.79 8.00
C LEU A 27 -6.13 6.68 8.27
N ASP A 28 -5.63 6.64 9.49
CA ASP A 28 -4.77 5.56 9.99
C ASP A 28 -3.47 5.31 9.20
N PHE A 29 -2.53 6.24 9.33
CA PHE A 29 -1.16 6.10 8.82
C PHE A 29 -0.24 5.33 9.78
N GLY A 30 -0.78 4.56 10.74
CA GLY A 30 0.02 3.84 11.73
C GLY A 30 0.99 2.80 11.14
N ARG A 31 0.81 2.44 9.86
CA ARG A 31 1.63 1.49 9.08
C ARG A 31 2.35 2.13 7.90
N SER A 32 2.39 3.46 7.86
CA SER A 32 3.07 4.21 6.82
C SER A 32 4.57 3.93 6.85
N VAL A 33 5.15 3.68 5.68
CA VAL A 33 6.59 3.51 5.50
C VAL A 33 7.10 4.39 4.36
N SER A 34 8.38 4.77 4.44
CA SER A 34 9.06 5.55 3.41
C SER A 34 9.69 4.63 2.36
N ILE A 35 9.58 5.00 1.08
CA ILE A 35 10.27 4.30 -0.02
C ILE A 35 11.79 4.35 0.09
N HIS A 36 12.32 5.27 0.89
CA HIS A 36 13.75 5.47 1.07
C HIS A 36 14.32 4.64 2.23
N SER A 37 13.46 3.88 2.91
CA SER A 37 13.83 3.01 4.02
C SER A 37 14.43 1.70 3.51
N ILE A 38 15.25 1.08 4.35
CA ILE A 38 15.64 -0.32 4.18
C ILE A 38 14.53 -1.16 4.82
N PHE A 39 13.98 -2.11 4.08
CA PHE A 39 12.96 -3.01 4.61
C PHE A 39 13.61 -4.28 5.14
N ILE A 40 13.27 -4.63 6.37
CA ILE A 40 13.59 -5.93 6.95
C ILE A 40 12.30 -6.78 6.94
N PRO A 41 12.34 -8.02 6.45
CA PRO A 41 11.19 -8.93 6.51
C PRO A 41 10.67 -9.07 7.95
N PRO A 42 9.34 -9.20 8.15
CA PRO A 42 8.79 -9.38 9.49
C PRO A 42 9.26 -10.64 10.22
N SER A 43 9.78 -11.63 9.50
CA SER A 43 10.40 -12.84 10.05
C SER A 43 11.72 -12.60 10.77
N ASP A 44 12.41 -11.50 10.48
CA ASP A 44 13.69 -11.17 11.10
C ASP A 44 13.48 -10.47 12.45
N GLU A 45 14.45 -10.60 13.36
CA GLU A 45 14.39 -9.90 14.65
C GLU A 45 14.26 -8.38 14.41
N PRO A 46 13.26 -7.71 15.03
CA PRO A 46 13.09 -6.27 14.87
C PRO A 46 14.33 -5.55 15.37
N ALA A 47 14.74 -4.49 14.66
CA ALA A 47 15.87 -3.67 15.07
C ALA A 47 15.64 -3.17 16.51
N ASP A 48 16.61 -3.40 17.40
CA ASP A 48 16.50 -3.03 18.81
C ASP A 48 16.19 -1.52 18.96
N PRO A 49 15.02 -1.16 19.54
CA PRO A 49 14.59 0.23 19.70
C PRO A 49 15.57 1.11 20.50
N TRP A 50 16.45 0.49 21.30
CA TRP A 50 17.39 1.19 22.17
C TRP A 50 18.79 1.36 21.57
N GLN A 51 19.05 0.89 20.33
CA GLN A 51 20.36 1.06 19.69
C GLN A 51 20.84 2.51 19.63
N HIS A 52 19.92 3.47 19.54
CA HIS A 52 20.25 4.90 19.55
C HIS A 52 20.79 5.39 20.90
N PHE A 53 20.42 4.75 22.02
CA PHE A 53 20.92 5.10 23.36
C PHE A 53 22.26 4.46 23.68
N ALA A 54 22.63 3.39 22.99
CA ALA A 54 23.91 2.69 23.17
C ALA A 54 25.11 3.46 22.58
N ARG A 55 24.88 4.48 21.72
CA ARG A 55 25.95 5.31 21.14
C ARG A 55 26.43 6.37 22.13
N LYS A 56 27.19 5.96 23.14
CA LYS A 56 28.14 6.86 23.80
C LYS A 56 29.51 6.73 23.14
N THR A 57 30.06 7.89 22.80
CA THR A 57 31.48 8.17 22.47
C THR A 57 32.05 7.56 21.19
N THR A 58 31.99 8.29 20.07
CA THR A 58 33.15 8.96 19.41
C THR A 58 32.82 9.36 17.96
N SER A 59 33.48 10.44 17.51
CA SER A 59 33.57 11.01 16.14
C SER A 59 32.45 11.94 15.64
N GLN A 60 32.78 13.24 15.65
CA GLN A 60 32.21 14.26 14.77
C GLN A 60 32.63 13.96 13.32
N GLY A 61 31.73 13.37 12.55
CA GLY A 61 31.78 13.31 11.10
C GLY A 61 30.36 13.47 10.59
N TYR A 62 30.17 14.14 9.45
CA TYR A 62 28.86 14.25 8.80
C TYR A 62 28.29 12.84 8.59
N SER A 63 27.39 12.42 9.47
CA SER A 63 26.68 11.16 9.32
C SER A 63 25.73 11.35 8.14
N THR A 64 26.00 10.64 7.05
CA THR A 64 24.97 10.33 6.06
C THR A 64 23.70 9.91 6.80
N PRO A 65 22.51 10.41 6.40
CA PRO A 65 21.27 10.06 7.09
C PRO A 65 21.19 8.53 7.16
N GLN A 66 21.19 7.99 8.37
CA GLN A 66 20.99 6.56 8.57
C GLN A 66 19.69 6.20 7.85
N GLN A 67 19.79 5.36 6.80
CA GLN A 67 18.61 4.79 6.18
C GLN A 67 17.81 4.12 7.29
N ARG A 68 16.58 4.60 7.52
CA ARG A 68 15.72 4.04 8.55
C ARG A 68 15.38 2.63 8.13
N VAL A 69 15.57 1.70 9.05
CA VAL A 69 15.08 0.35 8.91
C VAL A 69 13.61 0.38 9.31
N GLU A 70 12.73 0.02 8.39
CA GLU A 70 11.29 -0.03 8.62
C GLU A 70 10.76 -1.43 8.35
N GLN A 71 9.71 -1.82 9.09
CA GLN A 71 9.06 -3.11 8.96
C GLN A 71 7.70 -2.92 8.28
N ILE A 72 7.43 -3.72 7.25
CA ILE A 72 6.15 -3.70 6.53
C ILE A 72 5.23 -4.75 7.13
N HIS A 73 4.09 -4.32 7.67
CA HIS A 73 3.08 -5.22 8.21
C HIS A 73 1.97 -5.51 7.19
N PRO A 74 1.43 -6.74 7.14
CA PRO A 74 0.27 -7.05 6.31
C PRO A 74 -0.95 -6.18 6.61
N GLY A 75 -1.46 -5.50 5.58
CA GLY A 75 -2.69 -4.70 5.62
C GLY A 75 -3.97 -5.53 5.79
N THR A 76 -5.09 -4.82 5.75
CA THR A 76 -6.44 -5.36 5.82
C THR A 76 -6.76 -6.20 4.58
N ARG A 77 -7.47 -7.31 4.74
CA ARG A 77 -7.91 -8.14 3.62
C ARG A 77 -9.16 -7.56 2.95
N PRO A 78 -9.32 -7.71 1.63
CA PRO A 78 -8.38 -8.28 0.65
C PRO A 78 -7.46 -7.21 0.00
N PHE A 79 -7.21 -6.09 0.69
CA PHE A 79 -6.49 -4.93 0.15
C PHE A 79 -4.96 -5.04 0.23
N ALA A 80 -4.43 -5.92 1.07
CA ALA A 80 -2.99 -6.13 1.19
C ALA A 80 -2.38 -6.70 -0.11
N ALA A 81 -1.28 -6.12 -0.59
CA ALA A 81 -0.66 -6.61 -1.82
C ALA A 81 -0.04 -8.02 -1.66
N PRO A 82 -0.03 -8.84 -2.72
CA PRO A 82 0.53 -10.20 -2.69
C PRO A 82 1.97 -10.25 -2.16
N GLU A 83 2.81 -9.32 -2.61
CA GLU A 83 4.21 -9.19 -2.20
C GLU A 83 4.38 -8.80 -0.73
N VAL A 84 3.42 -8.08 -0.15
CA VAL A 84 3.38 -7.79 1.29
C VAL A 84 3.02 -9.05 2.07
N LEU A 85 2.04 -9.83 1.59
CA LEU A 85 1.62 -11.08 2.22
C LEU A 85 2.68 -12.20 2.17
N ARG A 86 3.64 -12.07 1.25
CA ARG A 86 4.78 -12.96 1.09
C ARG A 86 6.05 -12.44 1.75
N GLU A 87 6.01 -11.24 2.35
CA GLU A 87 7.18 -10.60 2.97
C GLU A 87 8.31 -10.28 1.97
N GLU A 88 7.95 -10.07 0.71
CA GLU A 88 8.85 -9.80 -0.42
C GLU A 88 8.74 -8.36 -0.93
N CYS A 89 7.98 -7.50 -0.23
CA CYS A 89 7.68 -6.14 -0.68
C CYS A 89 8.94 -5.26 -0.72
N GLN A 90 9.29 -4.79 -1.92
CA GLN A 90 10.42 -3.87 -2.16
C GLN A 90 9.97 -2.42 -2.37
N ASP A 91 8.74 -2.21 -2.83
CA ASP A 91 8.19 -0.90 -3.13
C ASP A 91 6.81 -0.74 -2.47
N PRO A 92 6.72 -0.06 -1.32
CA PRO A 92 5.47 0.05 -0.59
C PRO A 92 4.45 0.97 -1.29
N LEU A 93 4.85 1.78 -2.29
CA LEU A 93 3.88 2.56 -3.09
C LEU A 93 3.19 1.69 -4.13
N LEU A 94 3.89 0.70 -4.68
CA LEU A 94 3.26 -0.31 -5.55
C LEU A 94 2.30 -1.18 -4.74
N ALA A 95 2.61 -1.46 -3.47
CA ALA A 95 1.69 -2.15 -2.58
C ALA A 95 0.39 -1.33 -2.35
N ASP A 96 0.49 -0.04 -2.06
CA ASP A 96 -0.68 0.84 -1.99
C ASP A 96 -1.45 0.91 -3.32
N ALA A 97 -0.76 0.86 -4.46
CA ALA A 97 -1.41 0.86 -5.77
C ALA A 97 -2.29 -0.39 -5.95
N TYR A 98 -1.86 -1.56 -5.45
CA TYR A 98 -2.72 -2.74 -5.40
C TYR A 98 -3.96 -2.52 -4.52
N SER A 99 -3.75 -1.97 -3.32
CA SER A 99 -4.85 -1.65 -2.42
C SER A 99 -5.88 -0.74 -3.09
N PHE A 100 -5.41 0.24 -3.86
CA PHE A 100 -6.26 1.11 -4.66
C PHE A 100 -7.03 0.34 -5.74
N GLY A 101 -6.39 -0.59 -6.46
CA GLY A 101 -7.07 -1.46 -7.42
C GLY A 101 -8.21 -2.28 -6.79
N MET A 102 -8.00 -2.83 -5.59
CA MET A 102 -9.05 -3.54 -4.85
C MET A 102 -10.19 -2.60 -4.41
N ILE A 103 -9.86 -1.38 -3.99
CA ILE A 103 -10.86 -0.35 -3.67
C ILE A 103 -11.71 0.00 -4.90
N LEU A 104 -11.09 0.16 -6.07
CA LEU A 104 -11.83 0.45 -7.32
C LEU A 104 -12.84 -0.64 -7.64
N ILE A 105 -12.47 -1.92 -7.50
CA ILE A 105 -13.40 -3.04 -7.69
C ILE A 105 -14.59 -2.94 -6.71
N CYS A 106 -14.31 -2.71 -5.43
CA CYS A 106 -15.37 -2.63 -4.43
C CYS A 106 -16.33 -1.46 -4.67
N ILE A 107 -15.81 -0.32 -5.12
CA ILE A 107 -16.62 0.85 -5.45
C ILE A 107 -17.47 0.58 -6.70
N ASP A 108 -16.87 0.05 -7.77
CA ASP A 108 -17.56 -0.22 -9.04
C ASP A 108 -18.69 -1.24 -8.87
N ARG A 109 -18.46 -2.28 -8.05
CA ARG A 109 -19.46 -3.31 -7.74
C ARG A 109 -20.42 -2.93 -6.62
N CYS A 110 -20.19 -1.81 -5.93
CA CYS A 110 -20.92 -1.42 -4.73
C CYS A 110 -20.97 -2.52 -3.65
N GLU A 111 -19.93 -3.33 -3.53
CA GLU A 111 -19.86 -4.42 -2.55
C GLU A 111 -18.44 -4.68 -2.05
N MET A 112 -18.35 -5.30 -0.87
CA MET A 112 -17.08 -5.80 -0.36
C MET A 112 -16.73 -7.11 -1.06
N VAL A 113 -15.65 -7.11 -1.82
CA VAL A 113 -15.12 -8.36 -2.37
C VAL A 113 -14.36 -9.15 -1.31
N ASP A 114 -14.40 -10.48 -1.42
CA ASP A 114 -13.59 -11.37 -0.61
C ASP A 114 -12.59 -12.12 -1.49
N MET A 115 -11.40 -12.37 -0.94
CA MET A 115 -10.36 -13.15 -1.59
C MET A 115 -9.64 -13.96 -0.53
N LYS A 116 -9.53 -15.26 -0.75
CA LYS A 116 -8.87 -16.13 0.23
C LYS A 116 -7.39 -15.78 0.31
N PRO A 117 -6.77 -15.82 1.50
CA PRO A 117 -5.37 -15.39 1.68
C PRO A 117 -4.38 -16.12 0.75
N TRP A 118 -4.59 -17.41 0.50
CA TRP A 118 -3.72 -18.19 -0.38
C TRP A 118 -3.95 -17.91 -1.87
N GLU A 119 -5.08 -17.34 -2.26
CA GLU A 119 -5.34 -16.85 -3.61
C GLU A 119 -4.68 -15.49 -3.79
N GLN A 120 -4.84 -14.61 -2.80
CA GLN A 120 -4.22 -13.27 -2.75
C GLN A 120 -2.70 -13.32 -2.84
N ARG A 121 -2.06 -14.38 -2.34
CA ARG A 121 -0.61 -14.57 -2.46
C ARG A 121 -0.12 -14.93 -3.87
N LYS A 122 -0.99 -15.28 -4.83
CA LYS A 122 -0.59 -15.89 -6.12
C LYS A 122 -0.27 -14.89 -7.24
N ASP A 123 -0.16 -13.59 -6.96
CA ASP A 123 0.00 -12.52 -7.98
C ASP A 123 -1.06 -12.54 -9.10
N ILE A 124 -2.14 -13.33 -8.92
CA ILE A 124 -3.20 -13.55 -9.88
C ILE A 124 -4.49 -13.14 -9.21
N VAL A 125 -5.15 -12.13 -9.77
CA VAL A 125 -6.49 -11.73 -9.37
C VAL A 125 -7.50 -12.52 -10.20
N PRO A 126 -8.36 -13.34 -9.57
CA PRO A 126 -9.39 -14.09 -10.29
C PRO A 126 -10.32 -13.20 -11.13
N ASP A 127 -10.64 -13.62 -12.35
CA ASP A 127 -11.49 -12.82 -13.27
C ASP A 127 -12.89 -12.54 -12.72
N HIS A 128 -13.41 -13.41 -11.85
CA HIS A 128 -14.72 -13.20 -11.21
C HIS A 128 -14.76 -11.95 -10.30
N LEU A 129 -13.60 -11.41 -9.90
CA LEU A 129 -13.56 -10.15 -9.15
C LEU A 129 -13.95 -8.94 -10.01
N PHE A 130 -13.80 -9.03 -11.33
CA PHE A 130 -14.15 -7.96 -12.25
C PHE A 130 -15.58 -8.09 -12.80
N VAL A 131 -16.27 -9.20 -12.56
CA VAL A 131 -17.66 -9.37 -12.99
C VAL A 131 -18.53 -8.35 -12.27
N GLY A 132 -19.19 -7.49 -13.05
CA GLY A 132 -20.03 -6.39 -12.55
C GLY A 132 -19.34 -5.04 -12.47
N CYS A 133 -18.02 -4.96 -12.73
CA CYS A 133 -17.32 -3.70 -12.89
C CYS A 133 -17.71 -3.05 -14.24
N GLY A 134 -18.21 -1.82 -14.22
CA GLY A 134 -18.61 -1.09 -15.44
C GLY A 134 -17.80 0.18 -15.69
N ILE A 135 -17.16 0.73 -14.65
CA ILE A 135 -16.52 2.05 -14.70
C ILE A 135 -15.01 1.94 -14.59
N PHE A 136 -14.52 1.10 -13.67
CA PHE A 136 -13.12 1.06 -13.27
C PHE A 136 -12.41 -0.25 -13.65
N GLU A 137 -13.07 -1.17 -14.36
CA GLU A 137 -12.48 -2.49 -14.67
C GLU A 137 -11.08 -2.39 -15.27
N GLU A 138 -10.91 -1.67 -16.37
CA GLU A 138 -9.64 -1.55 -17.08
C GLU A 138 -8.54 -1.02 -16.15
N ARG A 139 -8.86 0.02 -15.38
CA ARG A 139 -7.94 0.67 -14.45
C ARG A 139 -7.60 -0.21 -13.26
N ALA A 140 -8.59 -0.90 -12.69
CA ALA A 140 -8.37 -1.88 -11.64
C ALA A 140 -7.44 -2.99 -12.12
N ARG A 141 -7.62 -3.50 -13.35
CA ARG A 141 -6.74 -4.53 -13.93
C ARG A 141 -5.29 -4.07 -14.03
N GLU A 142 -5.01 -2.80 -14.34
CA GLU A 142 -3.65 -2.27 -14.36
C GLU A 142 -2.98 -2.30 -12.97
N TYR A 143 -3.71 -1.90 -11.93
CA TYR A 143 -3.20 -1.89 -10.57
C TYR A 143 -3.13 -3.26 -9.92
N LEU A 144 -3.90 -4.22 -10.41
CA LEU A 144 -3.96 -5.58 -9.87
C LEU A 144 -3.02 -6.55 -10.60
N ARG A 145 -2.16 -6.06 -11.49
CA ARG A 145 -1.04 -6.82 -12.04
C ARG A 145 -0.04 -7.20 -10.94
N ARG A 146 0.83 -8.16 -11.26
CA ARG A 146 2.03 -8.45 -10.46
C ARG A 146 2.86 -7.18 -10.30
N TRP A 147 3.51 -7.03 -9.14
CA TRP A 147 4.20 -5.79 -8.74
C TRP A 147 5.22 -5.27 -9.77
N ASP A 148 5.89 -6.15 -10.53
CA ASP A 148 6.87 -5.79 -11.57
C ASP A 148 6.25 -5.27 -12.87
N LEU A 149 4.95 -5.53 -13.08
CA LEU A 149 4.15 -5.04 -14.20
C LEU A 149 3.14 -3.97 -13.79
N ARG A 150 2.97 -3.77 -12.48
CA ARG A 150 2.09 -2.78 -11.88
C ARG A 150 2.77 -1.41 -11.92
N ARG A 151 1.99 -0.37 -12.19
CA ARG A 151 2.45 1.01 -12.11
C ARG A 151 2.08 1.63 -10.77
N ARG A 152 2.87 2.62 -10.33
CA ARG A 152 2.53 3.47 -9.18
C ARG A 152 1.34 4.38 -9.52
N LEU A 153 0.69 4.89 -8.47
CA LEU A 153 -0.35 5.91 -8.59
C LEU A 153 0.25 7.24 -9.06
N ASN A 154 -0.31 7.78 -10.13
CA ASN A 154 0.10 9.02 -10.77
C ASN A 154 -1.05 10.03 -10.74
N ARG A 155 -0.75 11.32 -10.89
CA ARG A 155 -1.78 12.38 -10.91
C ARG A 155 -2.75 12.24 -12.10
N GLU A 156 -2.29 11.65 -13.19
CA GLU A 156 -3.08 11.37 -14.39
C GLU A 156 -4.19 10.34 -14.14
N ASP A 157 -4.14 9.63 -13.02
CA ASP A 157 -5.18 8.67 -12.62
C ASP A 157 -6.42 9.36 -12.05
N ALA A 158 -6.30 10.64 -11.70
CA ALA A 158 -7.44 11.45 -11.31
C ALA A 158 -8.40 11.57 -12.49
N PHE A 159 -9.68 11.29 -12.25
CA PHE A 159 -10.71 11.55 -13.24
C PHE A 159 -10.82 13.06 -13.48
N PRO A 160 -10.99 13.50 -14.74
CA PRO A 160 -11.30 14.89 -15.03
C PRO A 160 -12.57 15.26 -14.25
N ALA A 161 -12.53 16.38 -13.52
CA ALA A 161 -13.66 16.84 -12.71
C ALA A 161 -14.89 17.24 -13.55
N ASP A 162 -14.70 17.35 -14.87
CA ASP A 162 -15.72 17.75 -15.82
C ASP A 162 -16.05 16.57 -16.75
N SER A 163 -17.09 15.80 -16.40
CA SER A 163 -17.74 14.80 -17.26
C SER A 163 -19.24 14.80 -16.98
#